data_AF-A0A1V4ICZ3-F1
#
_entry.id   AF-A0A1V4ICZ3-F1
#
_cell.length_a   1.000
_cell.length_b   1.000
_cell.length_c   1.000
_cell.angle_alpha   90.00
_cell.angle_beta   90.00
_cell.angle_gamma   90.00
#
_symmetry.space_group_name_H-M   'P 1'
#
loop_
_entity.id
_entity.type
_entity.pdbx_description
1 polymer ?
#
loop_
_entity_poly.entity_id
_entity_poly.type
_entity_poly.pdbx_seq_one_letter_code
_entity_poly.pdbx_strand_id
1 'polypeptide(L)' 'MKNNPDDRRDNVRRIQHNISNTIRNCELADEMIDKTDDPKTREALKEKNERREDALDAMRSEIRDEAIDKKHGYE' A
#
# COMPACT_ATOMS: atom_id res chain seq x y z
N MET A 1 -13.72 -14.71 -18.15
CA MET A 1 -14.30 -14.58 -16.79
C MET A 1 -14.85 -13.17 -16.67
N LYS A 2 -16.16 -13.02 -16.43
CA LYS A 2 -16.82 -11.72 -16.33
C LYS A 2 -16.64 -11.24 -14.89
N ASN A 3 -15.61 -10.43 -14.64
CA ASN A 3 -15.37 -9.88 -13.30
C ASN A 3 -16.43 -8.81 -13.02
N ASN A 4 -17.11 -8.93 -11.88
CA ASN A 4 -18.26 -8.11 -11.57
C ASN A 4 -17.80 -6.67 -11.22
N PRO A 5 -18.46 -5.61 -11.71
CA PRO A 5 -18.08 -4.23 -11.41
C PRO A 5 -18.08 -3.90 -9.91
N ASP A 6 -18.92 -4.58 -9.13
CA ASP A 6 -18.98 -4.42 -7.68
C ASP A 6 -17.78 -5.06 -6.97
N ASP A 7 -17.31 -6.23 -7.42
CA ASP A 7 -16.09 -6.88 -6.91
C ASP A 7 -14.86 -5.96 -7.07
N ARG A 8 -14.78 -5.25 -8.20
CA ARG A 8 -13.70 -4.28 -8.48
C ARG A 8 -13.78 -3.03 -7.59
N ARG A 9 -14.98 -2.53 -7.30
CA ARG A 9 -15.16 -1.39 -6.37
C ARG A 9 -14.73 -1.76 -4.96
N ASP A 10 -15.07 -2.98 -4.53
CA ASP A 10 -14.66 -3.51 -3.24
C ASP A 10 -13.13 -3.74 -3.18
N ASN A 11 -12.51 -4.21 -4.26
CA ASN A 11 -11.06 -4.32 -4.37
C ASN A 11 -10.38 -2.96 -4.23
N VAL A 12 -10.77 -1.94 -5.01
CA VAL A 12 -10.18 -0.59 -4.92
C VAL A 12 -10.32 -0.02 -3.51
N ARG A 13 -11.49 -0.15 -2.88
CA ARG A 13 -11.71 0.32 -1.50
C ARG A 13 -10.80 -0.39 -0.50
N ARG A 14 -10.63 -1.70 -0.63
CA ARG A 14 -9.75 -2.50 0.24
C ARG A 14 -8.29 -2.11 0.06
N ILE A 15 -7.83 -1.93 -1.18
CA ILE A 15 -6.45 -1.54 -1.47
C ILE A 15 -6.19 -0.13 -0.93
N GLN A 16 -7.11 0.82 -1.12
CA GLN A 16 -6.99 2.17 -0.54
C GLN A 16 -6.89 2.13 1.00
N HIS A 17 -7.69 1.31 1.67
CA HIS A 17 -7.60 1.14 3.12
C HIS A 17 -6.22 0.61 3.55
N ASN A 18 -5.70 -0.39 2.83
CA ASN A 18 -4.37 -0.95 3.09
C ASN A 18 -3.24 0.04 2.83
N ILE A 19 -3.36 0.90 1.80
CA ILE A 19 -2.42 1.99 1.54
C ILE A 19 -2.40 2.96 2.72
N SER A 20 -3.56 3.45 3.17
CA SER A 20 -3.65 4.38 4.30
C SER A 20 -3.04 3.80 5.58
N ASN A 21 -3.32 2.52 5.88
CA ASN A 21 -2.74 1.85 7.04
C ASN A 21 -1.23 1.68 6.90
N THR A 22 -0.74 1.34 5.71
CA THR A 22 0.70 1.16 5.46
C THR A 22 1.46 2.47 5.58
N ILE A 23 0.92 3.58 5.05
CA ILE A 23 1.51 4.92 5.21
C ILE A 23 1.59 5.30 6.69
N ARG A 24 0.50 5.15 7.44
CA ARG A 24 0.50 5.41 8.89
C ARG A 24 1.53 4.55 9.62
N ASN A 25 1.72 3.30 9.21
CA ASN A 25 2.72 2.41 9.80
C ASN A 25 4.16 2.83 9.47
N CYS A 26 4.39 3.46 8.31
CA CYS A 26 5.69 4.06 7.98
C CYS A 26 5.96 5.27 8.89
N GLU A 27 5.00 6.20 8.98
CA GLU A 27 5.11 7.40 9.83
C GLU A 27 5.36 7.04 11.30
N LEU A 28 4.63 6.07 11.84
CA LEU A 28 4.84 5.57 13.21
C LEU A 28 6.22 4.93 13.38
N ALA A 29 6.74 4.25 12.37
CA ALA A 29 8.08 3.67 12.42
C ALA A 29 9.16 4.75 12.35
N ASP A 30 8.97 5.81 11.56
CA ASP A 30 9.88 6.96 11.49
C ASP A 30 9.91 7.72 12.82
N GLU A 31 8.75 7.96 13.45
CA GLU A 31 8.68 8.52 14.80
C GLU A 31 9.43 7.67 15.83
N MET A 32 9.34 6.34 15.72
CA MET A 32 10.05 5.42 16.61
C MET A 32 11.56 5.40 16.34
N ILE A 33 11.97 5.56 15.09
CA ILE A 33 13.37 5.75 14.69
C ILE A 33 13.94 7.00 15.35
N ASP A 34 13.20 8.10 15.38
CA ASP A 34 13.66 9.36 15.99
C ASP A 34 13.78 9.27 17.51
N LYS A 35 12.94 8.45 18.16
CA LYS A 35 12.89 8.29 19.62
C LYS A 35 13.82 7.19 20.15
N THR A 36 14.30 6.28 19.31
CA THR A 36 15.10 5.12 19.75
C THR A 36 16.60 5.38 19.71
N ASP A 37 17.28 5.02 20.80
CA ASP A 37 18.74 5.04 20.90
C ASP A 37 19.38 3.71 20.46
N ASP A 38 18.60 2.65 20.29
CA ASP A 38 19.11 1.33 19.87
C ASP A 38 19.37 1.29 18.35
N PRO A 39 20.64 1.15 17.90
CA PRO A 39 20.97 1.10 16.49
C PRO A 39 20.31 -0.07 15.76
N LYS A 40 20.16 -1.23 16.43
CA LYS A 40 19.55 -2.42 15.80
C LYS A 40 18.07 -2.21 15.52
N THR A 41 17.34 -1.67 16.49
CA THR A 41 15.93 -1.30 16.32
C THR A 41 15.78 -0.26 15.22
N ARG A 42 16.67 0.74 15.16
CA ARG A 42 16.68 1.75 14.11
C ARG A 42 16.82 1.15 12.71
N GLU A 43 17.79 0.26 12.50
CA GLU A 43 17.98 -0.39 11.19
C GLU A 43 16.81 -1.29 10.83
N ALA A 44 16.31 -2.09 11.78
CA ALA A 44 15.17 -2.97 11.53
C ALA A 44 13.89 -2.20 11.13
N LEU A 45 13.66 -1.02 11.73
CA LEU A 45 12.55 -0.14 11.37
C LEU A 45 12.73 0.46 9.97
N LYS A 46 13.95 0.87 9.61
CA LYS A 46 14.27 1.40 8.26
C LYS A 46 14.04 0.35 7.18
N GLU A 47 14.60 -0.85 7.32
CA GLU A 47 14.37 -1.94 6.36
C GLU A 47 12.89 -2.31 6.24
N LYS A 48 12.15 -2.22 7.35
CA LYS A 48 10.71 -2.48 7.32
C LYS A 48 9.96 -1.37 6.58
N ASN A 49 10.40 -0.12 6.66
CA ASN A 49 9.83 0.98 5.88
C ASN A 49 10.17 0.85 4.39
N GLU A 50 11.40 0.47 4.03
CA GLU A 50 11.76 0.19 2.62
C GLU A 50 10.85 -0.88 2.01
N ARG A 51 10.65 -2.01 2.70
CA ARG A 51 9.71 -3.06 2.22
C ARG A 51 8.25 -2.58 2.12
N ARG A 52 7.85 -1.59 2.93
CA ARG A 52 6.50 -1.00 2.85
C ARG A 52 6.39 -0.05 1.67
N GLU A 53 7.45 0.65 1.29
CA GLU A 53 7.47 1.47 0.07
C GLU A 53 7.26 0.59 -1.16
N ASP A 54 7.96 -0.54 -1.28
CA ASP A 54 7.75 -1.51 -2.36
C ASP A 54 6.29 -2.01 -2.39
N ALA A 55 5.72 -2.32 -1.22
CA ALA A 55 4.32 -2.75 -1.11
C ALA A 55 3.33 -1.65 -1.51
N LEU A 56 3.62 -0.38 -1.17
CA LEU A 56 2.81 0.77 -1.55
C LEU A 56 2.81 0.96 -3.06
N ASP A 57 3.96 0.80 -3.72
CA ASP A 57 4.05 0.92 -5.17
C ASP A 57 3.30 -0.22 -5.89
N ALA A 58 3.37 -1.44 -5.39
CA ALA A 58 2.55 -2.55 -5.88
C ALA A 58 1.04 -2.26 -5.74
N MET A 59 0.59 -1.81 -4.57
CA MET A 59 -0.82 -1.45 -4.32
C MET A 59 -1.29 -0.27 -5.21
N ARG A 60 -0.41 0.72 -5.45
CA ARG A 60 -0.71 1.85 -6.35
C ARG A 60 -0.82 1.40 -7.80
N SER A 61 0.00 0.44 -8.24
CA SER A 61 -0.12 -0.18 -9.56
C SER A 61 -1.44 -0.92 -9.68
N GLU A 62 -1.82 -1.72 -8.68
CA GLU A 62 -3.07 -2.50 -8.69
C GLU A 62 -4.31 -1.60 -8.81
N ILE A 63 -4.37 -0.48 -8.07
CA ILE A 63 -5.46 0.50 -8.23
C ILE A 63 -5.49 1.10 -9.63
N ARG A 64 -4.32 1.36 -10.23
CA ARG A 64 -4.24 1.93 -11.58
C ARG A 64 -4.75 0.93 -12.61
N ASP A 65 -4.36 -0.33 -12.48
CA ASP A 65 -4.81 -1.40 -13.37
C ASP A 65 -6.32 -1.60 -13.26
N GLU A 66 -6.88 -1.62 -12.05
CA GLU A 66 -8.33 -1.67 -11.82
C GLU A 66 -9.07 -0.45 -12.41
N ALA A 67 -8.45 0.73 -12.39
CA ALA A 67 -9.01 1.94 -13.00
C ALA A 67 -8.95 1.91 -14.54
N ILE A 68 -7.89 1.35 -15.13
CA ILE A 68 -7.75 1.16 -16.58
C ILE A 68 -8.76 0.12 -17.07
N ASP A 69 -8.89 -0.99 -16.34
CA ASP A 69 -9.88 -2.06 -16.58
C ASP A 69 -11.32 -1.55 -16.51
N LYS A 70 -11.58 -0.47 -15.77
CA LYS A 70 -12.87 0.24 -15.76
C LYS A 70 -13.06 1.15 -16.98
N LYS A 71 -11.99 1.70 -17.54
CA LYS A 71 -12.01 2.63 -18.68
C LYS A 71 -12.05 1.92 -20.03
N HIS A 72 -11.40 0.76 -20.16
CA HIS A 72 -11.47 -0.12 -21.33
C HIS A 72 -12.73 -1.00 -21.30
N GLY A 73 -13.89 -0.39 -21.05
CA GLY A 73 -15.17 -1.08 -21.14
C GLY A 73 -15.37 -1.68 -22.52
N TYR A 74 -15.34 -3.01 -22.59
CA TYR A 74 -16.03 -3.89 -23.53
C TYR A 74 -15.74 -3.66 -25.04
N GLU A 75 -14.96 -4.56 -25.62
CA GLU A 75 -15.49 -5.34 -26.75
C GLU A 75 -16.16 -6.61 -26.22
#